data_AF-A0A2S5MSI5-F1
#
_entry.id   AF-A0A2S5MSI5-F1
#
_cell.length_a   1.000
_cell.length_b   1.000
_cell.length_c   1.000
_cell.angle_alpha   90.00
_cell.angle_beta   90.00
_cell.angle_gamma   90.00
#
_symmetry.space_group_name_H-M   'P 1'
#
loop_
_entity.id
_entity.type
_entity.pdbx_description
1 polymer ?
#
loop_
_entity_poly.entity_id
_entity_poly.type
_entity_poly.pdbx_seq_one_letter_code
_entity_poly.pdbx_strand_id
1 'polypeptide(L)'
;MRARPPHNPPSSRNEPSERLTHNPPSRDKETAPRRPGQIVINQIQSIVPNVTQRVLLIIGGGIAAYKSLDLIRRLRERGASVRVVLTRAAQEFVTPLAAGALSNDRVFTDLFDLDDEREIGHIRLARDTDLIIVAPATADLLAKMATGQANDLATAVLLATDKPVLAAPAMNPRMWSHPATRRNVRQLEADGIAFIGPKAGEMAERGEAGIGRMAEPIEIAEAATQRLTGRPSSKTGPLAGRHVLVTSGPTHEPIDPVRYIANRSSGKQGHAIAAAAASAGARVTLVSGPVTLPDPPGVTIVKIQTATEMLSAVEAALPADIAIFAAAVADWRVAAAAGQKMKKTKGSAAPTLALTENPDILKGIAARGPRRPALVIGFAAETEAVVAHAQKKRQDKSADWIVANDVSPATGTFGGDWNTVHLVTAEGVTSWPPQSKDEVARLLIEEAAGWLAAHQTDV
;
A
#
# COMPACT_ATOMS: atom_id res chain seq x y z
N MET A 1 19.71 -85.79 -39.01
CA MET A 1 19.30 -85.51 -40.42
C MET A 1 18.57 -84.16 -40.43
N ARG A 2 18.98 -83.21 -41.30
CA ARG A 2 18.23 -82.69 -42.49
C ARG A 2 16.85 -82.05 -42.20
N ALA A 3 16.40 -80.93 -42.80
CA ALA A 3 17.05 -79.85 -43.60
C ALA A 3 16.05 -78.66 -43.75
N ARG A 4 16.45 -77.52 -44.37
CA ARG A 4 15.58 -76.36 -44.70
C ARG A 4 15.00 -76.41 -46.16
N PRO A 5 14.66 -75.29 -46.87
CA PRO A 5 13.31 -74.85 -47.26
C PRO A 5 13.09 -74.87 -48.80
N PRO A 6 12.07 -74.17 -49.37
CA PRO A 6 12.36 -73.02 -50.28
C PRO A 6 11.23 -71.92 -50.34
N HIS A 7 11.53 -70.60 -50.44
CA HIS A 7 11.63 -69.67 -51.62
C HIS A 7 10.33 -69.01 -52.19
N ASN A 8 10.53 -68.05 -53.12
CA ASN A 8 9.69 -66.92 -53.60
C ASN A 8 10.10 -66.63 -55.10
N PRO A 9 9.76 -65.50 -55.78
CA PRO A 9 8.50 -64.90 -56.27
C PRO A 9 8.26 -65.19 -57.80
N PRO A 10 7.51 -64.38 -58.60
CA PRO A 10 8.14 -63.31 -59.43
C PRO A 10 7.27 -62.06 -59.82
N SER A 11 7.78 -61.24 -60.75
CA SER A 11 7.34 -59.91 -61.27
C SER A 11 6.38 -59.95 -62.50
N SER A 12 5.97 -58.91 -63.27
CA SER A 12 6.37 -57.49 -63.55
C SER A 12 5.14 -56.67 -64.10
N ARG A 13 5.12 -55.51 -64.81
CA ARG A 13 6.10 -54.69 -65.59
C ARG A 13 5.60 -53.23 -65.95
N ASN A 14 6.55 -52.40 -66.42
CA ASN A 14 6.64 -51.11 -67.19
C ASN A 14 5.44 -50.55 -68.03
N GLU A 15 5.35 -49.29 -68.54
CA GLU A 15 6.01 -47.93 -68.43
C GLU A 15 5.20 -46.88 -69.32
N PRO A 16 5.71 -45.72 -69.84
CA PRO A 16 5.95 -44.43 -69.13
C PRO A 16 5.44 -43.15 -69.88
N SER A 17 5.59 -41.96 -69.27
CA SER A 17 5.90 -40.70 -70.01
C SER A 17 6.49 -39.58 -69.10
N GLU A 18 7.10 -38.58 -69.72
CA GLU A 18 8.01 -37.54 -69.15
C GLU A 18 7.34 -36.14 -69.06
N ARG A 19 7.88 -35.00 -68.52
CA ARG A 19 9.17 -34.60 -67.89
C ARG A 19 9.00 -33.24 -67.12
N LEU A 20 10.01 -32.88 -66.29
CA LEU A 20 10.50 -31.51 -65.93
C LEU A 20 9.61 -30.40 -65.30
N THR A 21 9.81 -30.20 -63.98
CA THR A 21 10.12 -28.94 -63.25
C THR A 21 10.05 -27.55 -63.94
N HIS A 22 9.41 -26.56 -63.28
CA HIS A 22 9.89 -25.16 -63.15
C HIS A 22 9.19 -24.37 -62.01
N ASN A 23 9.78 -23.24 -61.60
CA ASN A 23 9.38 -22.29 -60.54
C ASN A 23 10.15 -20.95 -60.81
N PRO A 24 9.75 -19.72 -60.39
CA PRO A 24 8.54 -19.22 -59.71
C PRO A 24 7.73 -18.28 -60.67
N PRO A 25 7.22 -17.04 -60.39
CA PRO A 25 7.69 -15.97 -59.49
C PRO A 25 6.64 -15.42 -58.48
N SER A 26 7.10 -14.55 -57.57
CA SER A 26 6.29 -13.77 -56.63
C SER A 26 5.69 -12.50 -57.26
N ARG A 27 4.44 -12.15 -56.92
CA ARG A 27 3.90 -10.78 -57.05
C ARG A 27 2.92 -10.41 -55.94
N ASP A 28 3.21 -9.27 -55.32
CA ASP A 28 2.31 -8.20 -54.85
C ASP A 28 0.87 -8.54 -54.46
N LYS A 29 0.50 -8.20 -53.21
CA LYS A 29 -0.88 -7.89 -52.83
C LYS A 29 -0.96 -6.53 -52.14
N GLU A 30 -1.86 -5.70 -52.65
CA GLU A 30 -2.03 -4.30 -52.26
C GLU A 30 -2.43 -4.12 -50.79
N THR A 31 -2.12 -2.92 -50.29
CA THR A 31 -2.43 -2.45 -48.95
C THR A 31 -3.92 -2.12 -48.77
N ALA A 32 -4.62 -2.90 -47.96
CA ALA A 32 -5.89 -2.46 -47.38
C ALA A 32 -5.66 -1.38 -46.28
N PRO A 33 -6.49 -0.32 -46.20
CA PRO A 33 -6.27 0.77 -45.25
C PRO A 33 -6.52 0.32 -43.80
N ARG A 34 -5.52 0.54 -42.93
CA ARG A 34 -5.66 0.28 -41.48
C ARG A 34 -6.55 1.34 -40.84
N ARG A 35 -7.45 0.92 -39.95
CA ARG A 35 -8.27 1.83 -39.14
C ARG A 35 -7.36 2.65 -38.20
N PRO A 36 -7.49 3.99 -38.13
CA PRO A 36 -6.77 4.79 -37.14
C PRO A 36 -7.33 4.55 -35.74
N GLY A 37 -6.47 4.49 -34.71
CA GLY A 37 -6.90 4.49 -33.30
C GLY A 37 -6.46 3.31 -32.41
N GLN A 38 -5.28 2.70 -32.63
CA GLN A 38 -4.75 1.68 -31.71
C GLN A 38 -3.23 1.85 -31.46
N ILE A 39 -2.80 3.05 -31.08
CA ILE A 39 -1.39 3.33 -30.72
C ILE A 39 -1.17 3.03 -29.24
N VAL A 40 -0.53 1.89 -28.98
CA VAL A 40 0.36 1.55 -27.85
C VAL A 40 0.21 2.39 -26.57
N ILE A 41 -0.73 2.02 -25.69
CA ILE A 41 -0.77 2.49 -24.29
C ILE A 41 -0.01 1.48 -23.41
N ASN A 42 1.31 1.36 -23.60
CA ASN A 42 2.14 0.42 -22.82
C ASN A 42 3.64 0.80 -22.67
N GLN A 43 4.02 2.06 -22.98
CA GLN A 43 5.42 2.52 -22.86
C GLN A 43 5.56 3.92 -22.23
N ILE A 44 4.79 4.21 -21.17
CA ILE A 44 5.11 5.29 -20.21
C ILE A 44 4.90 4.77 -18.77
N GLN A 45 5.66 3.74 -18.39
CA GLN A 45 5.70 3.18 -17.02
C GLN A 45 7.15 2.89 -16.57
N SER A 46 8.09 3.83 -16.72
CA SER A 46 9.46 3.67 -16.19
C SER A 46 10.32 4.94 -16.16
N ILE A 47 10.11 5.87 -15.21
CA ILE A 47 11.20 6.72 -14.66
C ILE A 47 11.10 6.90 -13.12
N VAL A 48 10.41 5.98 -12.44
CA VAL A 48 10.58 5.75 -10.99
C VAL A 48 10.64 4.23 -10.82
N PRO A 49 11.72 3.65 -10.25
CA PRO A 49 11.76 2.22 -10.03
C PRO A 49 10.73 1.85 -8.95
N ASN A 50 9.81 0.95 -9.30
CA ASN A 50 8.93 0.34 -8.30
C ASN A 50 9.75 -0.70 -7.52
N VAL A 51 10.48 -0.27 -6.49
CA VAL A 51 11.42 -1.10 -5.74
C VAL A 51 10.67 -2.09 -4.85
N THR A 52 10.32 -3.24 -5.42
CA THR A 52 9.81 -4.41 -4.72
C THR A 52 10.79 -4.80 -3.61
N GLN A 53 10.40 -4.59 -2.36
CA GLN A 53 11.23 -4.85 -1.19
C GLN A 53 11.49 -6.36 -1.06
N ARG A 54 12.75 -6.79 -0.94
CA ARG A 54 13.16 -8.20 -0.91
C ARG A 54 13.38 -8.65 0.53
N VAL A 55 12.47 -9.44 1.07
CA VAL A 55 12.59 -10.03 2.41
C VAL A 55 13.15 -11.43 2.33
N LEU A 56 14.14 -11.73 3.16
CA LEU A 56 14.63 -13.10 3.37
C LEU A 56 14.10 -13.62 4.71
N LEU A 57 13.16 -14.57 4.65
CA LEU A 57 12.52 -15.17 5.82
C LEU A 57 13.24 -16.46 6.24
N ILE A 58 13.97 -16.40 7.34
CA ILE A 58 14.63 -17.53 7.97
C ILE A 58 13.68 -18.15 9.00
N ILE A 59 13.34 -19.43 8.83
CA ILE A 59 12.41 -20.15 9.70
C ILE A 59 13.18 -21.14 10.58
N GLY A 60 13.10 -20.94 11.90
CA GLY A 60 13.69 -21.81 12.93
C GLY A 60 12.79 -22.99 13.32
N GLY A 61 13.40 -24.06 13.83
CA GLY A 61 12.69 -25.27 14.25
C GLY A 61 11.96 -25.16 15.59
N GLY A 62 10.65 -24.95 15.54
CA GLY A 62 9.78 -24.99 16.71
C GLY A 62 8.31 -24.87 16.34
N ILE A 63 7.41 -25.17 17.28
CA ILE A 63 5.95 -25.27 17.04
C ILE A 63 5.32 -24.02 16.41
N ALA A 64 5.92 -22.84 16.56
CA ALA A 64 5.44 -21.61 15.94
C ALA A 64 5.73 -21.50 14.42
N ALA A 65 6.49 -22.42 13.81
CA ALA A 65 6.88 -22.35 12.40
C ALA A 65 5.68 -22.31 11.42
N TYR A 66 4.52 -22.89 11.77
CA TYR A 66 3.30 -22.75 10.94
C TYR A 66 2.84 -21.28 10.80
N LYS A 67 3.10 -20.43 11.79
CA LYS A 67 2.76 -18.99 11.72
C LYS A 67 3.55 -18.27 10.65
N SER A 68 4.76 -18.75 10.36
CA SER A 68 5.61 -18.19 9.30
C SER A 68 5.02 -18.40 7.91
N LEU A 69 4.13 -19.39 7.72
CA LEU A 69 3.39 -19.56 6.47
C LEU A 69 2.35 -18.44 6.26
N ASP A 70 1.64 -18.00 7.31
CA ASP A 70 0.79 -16.81 7.22
C ASP A 70 1.62 -15.53 7.08
N LEU A 71 2.78 -15.44 7.75
CA LEU A 71 3.70 -14.31 7.61
C LEU A 71 4.16 -14.07 6.16
N ILE A 72 4.48 -15.13 5.41
CA ILE A 72 4.79 -15.02 3.96
C ILE A 72 3.63 -14.33 3.23
N ARG A 73 2.37 -14.71 3.53
CA ARG A 73 1.20 -14.04 2.96
C ARG A 73 1.12 -12.58 3.37
N ARG A 74 1.28 -12.25 4.66
CA ARG A 74 1.18 -10.87 5.17
C ARG A 74 2.23 -9.93 4.57
N LEU A 75 3.42 -10.45 4.27
CA LEU A 75 4.49 -9.72 3.60
C LEU A 75 4.18 -9.51 2.10
N ARG A 76 3.72 -10.55 1.39
CA ARG A 76 3.32 -10.45 -0.03
C ARG A 76 2.08 -9.56 -0.24
N GLU A 77 1.11 -9.62 0.68
CA GLU A 77 -0.06 -8.72 0.76
C GLU A 77 0.37 -7.24 0.93
N ARG A 78 1.60 -6.97 1.38
CA ARG A 78 2.21 -5.63 1.52
C ARG A 78 3.20 -5.31 0.39
N GLY A 79 3.24 -6.10 -0.68
CA GLY A 79 4.09 -5.86 -1.86
C GLY A 79 5.56 -6.27 -1.72
N ALA A 80 5.94 -6.98 -0.66
CA ALA A 80 7.29 -7.55 -0.54
C ALA A 80 7.44 -8.83 -1.38
N SER A 81 8.60 -8.99 -2.02
CA SER A 81 9.06 -10.31 -2.46
C SER A 81 9.63 -11.05 -1.25
N VAL A 82 9.37 -12.36 -1.14
CA VAL A 82 9.75 -13.15 0.04
C VAL A 82 10.46 -14.43 -0.41
N ARG A 83 11.76 -14.53 -0.14
CA ARG A 83 12.50 -15.80 -0.20
C ARG A 83 12.51 -16.45 1.18
N VAL A 84 12.62 -17.78 1.22
CA VAL A 84 12.55 -18.53 2.48
C VAL A 84 13.77 -19.42 2.66
N VAL A 85 14.36 -19.39 3.85
CA VAL A 85 15.38 -20.37 4.30
C VAL A 85 14.76 -21.22 5.40
N LEU A 86 14.65 -22.52 5.18
CA LEU A 86 14.20 -23.49 6.18
C LEU A 86 15.41 -24.13 6.86
N THR A 87 15.64 -23.81 8.15
CA THR A 87 16.55 -24.61 8.96
C THR A 87 16.12 -26.08 8.96
N ARG A 88 17.05 -27.03 9.05
CA ARG A 88 16.72 -28.47 9.10
C ARG A 88 15.64 -28.80 10.14
N ALA A 89 15.73 -28.19 11.33
CA ALA A 89 14.76 -28.36 12.39
C ALA A 89 13.38 -27.73 12.12
N ALA A 90 13.26 -26.79 11.17
CA ALA A 90 11.97 -26.24 10.73
C ALA A 90 11.25 -27.14 9.72
N GLN A 91 11.99 -27.94 8.95
CA GLN A 91 11.42 -28.87 7.97
C GLN A 91 10.56 -29.96 8.63
N GLU A 92 10.84 -30.29 9.90
CA GLU A 92 10.04 -31.18 10.76
C GLU A 92 8.66 -30.58 11.14
N PHE A 93 8.46 -29.26 10.99
CA PHE A 93 7.21 -28.56 11.31
C PHE A 93 6.47 -28.02 10.08
N VAL A 94 7.19 -27.57 9.05
CA VAL A 94 6.64 -27.01 7.81
C VAL A 94 7.46 -27.43 6.59
N THR A 95 6.81 -27.87 5.52
CA THR A 95 7.52 -28.41 4.35
C THR A 95 8.04 -27.30 3.41
N PRO A 96 9.17 -27.53 2.70
CA PRO A 96 9.63 -26.63 1.63
C PRO A 96 8.57 -26.38 0.55
N LEU A 97 7.74 -27.38 0.24
CA LEU A 97 6.62 -27.25 -0.70
C LEU A 97 5.56 -26.23 -0.22
N ALA A 98 5.18 -26.27 1.05
CA ALA A 98 4.19 -25.34 1.61
C ALA A 98 4.74 -23.91 1.68
N ALA A 99 6.01 -23.74 2.04
CA ALA A 99 6.68 -22.45 2.00
C ALA A 99 6.78 -21.91 0.55
N GLY A 100 7.21 -22.75 -0.40
CA GLY A 100 7.42 -22.38 -1.81
C GLY A 100 6.15 -21.98 -2.55
N ALA A 101 5.04 -22.70 -2.29
CA ALA A 101 3.73 -22.35 -2.82
C ALA A 101 3.21 -21.00 -2.31
N LEU A 102 3.62 -20.59 -1.10
CA LEU A 102 3.22 -19.33 -0.48
C LEU A 102 4.17 -18.17 -0.82
N SER A 103 5.47 -18.40 -1.00
CA SER A 103 6.43 -17.40 -1.47
C SER A 103 6.24 -17.09 -2.96
N ASN A 104 5.98 -18.12 -3.77
CA ASN A 104 6.14 -18.10 -5.23
C ASN A 104 7.61 -17.79 -5.63
N ASP A 105 8.57 -18.30 -4.85
CA ASP A 105 10.03 -18.22 -5.08
C ASP A 105 10.72 -19.47 -4.45
N ARG A 106 11.98 -19.75 -4.82
CA ARG A 106 12.77 -20.89 -4.31
C ARG A 106 12.84 -20.84 -2.78
N VAL A 107 12.76 -22.02 -2.17
CA VAL A 107 13.01 -22.25 -0.74
C VAL A 107 14.36 -22.93 -0.61
N PHE A 108 15.24 -22.36 0.20
CA PHE A 108 16.58 -22.85 0.42
C PHE A 108 16.64 -23.61 1.75
N THR A 109 17.42 -24.70 1.80
CA THR A 109 17.46 -25.60 2.97
C THR A 109 18.88 -25.84 3.48
N ASP A 110 19.81 -26.14 2.58
CA ASP A 110 21.13 -26.67 2.90
C ASP A 110 22.25 -25.73 2.43
N LEU A 111 23.38 -25.73 3.14
CA LEU A 111 24.50 -24.81 2.87
C LEU A 111 25.32 -25.22 1.62
N PHE A 112 25.27 -26.50 1.24
CA PHE A 112 26.08 -27.13 0.21
C PHE A 112 25.21 -27.87 -0.82
N ASP A 113 24.16 -27.21 -1.32
CA ASP A 113 23.45 -27.68 -2.51
C ASP A 113 24.28 -27.31 -3.77
N LEU A 114 24.58 -28.32 -4.58
CA LEU A 114 25.40 -28.23 -5.79
C LEU A 114 24.78 -27.34 -6.88
N ASP A 115 23.46 -27.17 -6.87
CA ASP A 115 22.76 -26.24 -7.76
C ASP A 115 22.79 -24.80 -7.22
N ASP A 116 22.77 -24.60 -5.89
CA ASP A 116 22.84 -23.26 -5.27
C ASP A 116 24.26 -22.66 -5.24
N GLU A 117 25.31 -23.45 -5.05
CA GLU A 117 26.70 -22.93 -5.07
C GLU A 117 27.07 -22.24 -6.40
N ARG A 118 26.42 -22.65 -7.49
CA ARG A 118 26.64 -22.10 -8.84
C ARG A 118 25.78 -20.87 -9.15
N GLU A 119 24.68 -20.66 -8.44
CA GLU A 119 23.68 -19.64 -8.77
C GLU A 119 23.43 -18.64 -7.63
N ILE A 120 23.13 -19.10 -6.40
CA ILE A 120 22.76 -18.22 -5.26
C ILE A 120 23.29 -18.74 -3.90
N GLY A 121 24.61 -18.84 -3.74
CA GLY A 121 25.24 -19.14 -2.45
C GLY A 121 24.92 -18.13 -1.32
N HIS A 122 25.19 -18.50 -0.07
CA HIS A 122 24.82 -17.76 1.15
C HIS A 122 25.18 -16.25 1.13
N ILE A 123 26.34 -15.86 0.59
CA ILE A 123 26.75 -14.45 0.45
C ILE A 123 25.80 -13.67 -0.49
N ARG A 124 25.28 -14.32 -1.54
CA ARG A 124 24.32 -13.70 -2.47
C ARG A 124 22.96 -13.55 -1.81
N LEU A 125 22.48 -14.55 -1.06
CA LEU A 125 21.25 -14.43 -0.26
C LEU A 125 21.33 -13.30 0.77
N ALA A 126 22.45 -13.18 1.48
CA ALA A 126 22.67 -12.15 2.50
C ALA A 126 22.76 -10.71 1.95
N ARG A 127 23.05 -10.55 0.64
CA ARG A 127 23.19 -9.26 -0.06
C ARG A 127 21.98 -8.89 -0.93
N ASP A 128 21.31 -9.87 -1.53
CA ASP A 128 20.14 -9.69 -2.42
C ASP A 128 18.82 -9.63 -1.63
N THR A 129 18.86 -8.94 -0.50
CA THR A 129 17.73 -8.72 0.41
C THR A 129 17.85 -7.34 1.05
N ASP A 130 16.71 -6.75 1.42
CA ASP A 130 16.59 -5.43 2.04
C ASP A 130 16.26 -5.54 3.55
N LEU A 131 15.78 -6.71 4.00
CA LEU A 131 15.51 -7.05 5.40
C LEU A 131 15.53 -8.58 5.58
N ILE A 132 16.27 -9.07 6.58
CA ILE A 132 16.18 -10.46 7.03
C ILE A 132 15.20 -10.56 8.20
N ILE A 133 14.30 -11.53 8.17
CA ILE A 133 13.38 -11.83 9.29
C ILE A 133 13.68 -13.24 9.80
N VAL A 134 13.90 -13.39 11.11
CA VAL A 134 14.10 -14.69 11.75
C VAL A 134 12.85 -15.05 12.55
N ALA A 135 12.03 -15.94 12.01
CA ALA A 135 10.67 -16.21 12.50
C ALA A 135 10.27 -17.68 12.29
N PRO A 136 10.12 -18.49 13.37
CA PRO A 136 10.46 -18.17 14.76
C PRO A 136 11.97 -18.10 14.98
N ALA A 137 12.43 -17.15 15.79
CA ALA A 137 13.77 -17.17 16.34
C ALA A 137 13.81 -18.05 17.59
N THR A 138 14.34 -19.27 17.45
CA THR A 138 14.43 -20.25 18.54
C THR A 138 15.61 -19.93 19.47
N ALA A 139 15.63 -20.52 20.67
CA ALA A 139 16.74 -20.35 21.60
C ALA A 139 18.09 -20.83 21.02
N ASP A 140 18.07 -21.92 20.23
CA ASP A 140 19.23 -22.44 19.49
C ASP A 140 19.72 -21.43 18.45
N LEU A 141 18.82 -20.93 17.59
CA LEU A 141 19.19 -20.02 16.50
C LEU A 141 19.71 -18.68 17.05
N LEU A 142 19.08 -18.14 18.10
CA LEU A 142 19.58 -16.95 18.81
C LEU A 142 20.93 -17.21 19.51
N ALA A 143 21.20 -18.42 20.00
CA ALA A 143 22.50 -18.77 20.58
C ALA A 143 23.59 -18.88 19.52
N LYS A 144 23.30 -19.47 18.35
CA LYS A 144 24.22 -19.55 17.21
C LYS A 144 24.56 -18.15 16.68
N MET A 145 23.55 -17.30 16.47
CA MET A 145 23.74 -15.89 16.10
C MET A 145 24.66 -15.17 17.11
N ALA A 146 24.32 -15.20 18.40
CA ALA A 146 25.07 -14.50 19.46
C ALA A 146 26.47 -15.08 19.76
N THR A 147 26.87 -16.15 19.07
CA THR A 147 28.20 -16.78 19.22
C THR A 147 28.95 -16.92 17.89
N GLY A 148 28.45 -16.31 16.80
CA GLY A 148 29.11 -16.32 15.49
C GLY A 148 29.21 -17.72 14.85
N GLN A 149 28.34 -18.66 15.21
CA GLN A 149 28.28 -19.96 14.54
C GLN A 149 27.65 -19.81 13.16
N ALA A 150 28.19 -20.55 12.17
CA ALA A 150 27.77 -20.53 10.77
C ALA A 150 27.85 -21.94 10.14
N ASN A 151 27.19 -22.92 10.78
CA ASN A 151 27.25 -24.34 10.40
C ASN A 151 26.01 -24.84 9.64
N ASP A 152 25.04 -23.97 9.37
CA ASP A 152 23.90 -24.20 8.48
C ASP A 152 23.64 -22.96 7.60
N LEU A 153 22.82 -23.07 6.56
CA LEU A 153 22.59 -21.98 5.60
C LEU A 153 22.03 -20.72 6.28
N ALA A 154 21.10 -20.90 7.21
CA ALA A 154 20.47 -19.80 7.94
C ALA A 154 21.51 -19.00 8.74
N THR A 155 22.39 -19.70 9.47
CA THR A 155 23.41 -19.06 10.30
C THR A 155 24.56 -18.48 9.49
N ALA A 156 24.98 -19.13 8.39
CA ALA A 156 25.94 -18.56 7.45
C ALA A 156 25.43 -17.26 6.80
N VAL A 157 24.15 -17.20 6.42
CA VAL A 157 23.51 -15.97 5.93
C VAL A 157 23.48 -14.88 7.01
N LEU A 158 23.10 -15.22 8.25
CA LEU A 158 23.02 -14.27 9.36
C LEU A 158 24.37 -13.71 9.80
N LEU A 159 25.46 -14.47 9.67
CA LEU A 159 26.82 -13.99 9.92
C LEU A 159 27.40 -13.16 8.76
N ALA A 160 26.93 -13.38 7.53
CA ALA A 160 27.46 -12.75 6.32
C ALA A 160 26.69 -11.49 5.85
N THR A 161 25.67 -11.05 6.59
CA THR A 161 24.80 -9.93 6.16
C THR A 161 25.26 -8.57 6.68
N ASP A 162 25.07 -7.55 5.84
CA ASP A 162 25.13 -6.12 6.18
C ASP A 162 23.73 -5.48 6.31
N LYS A 163 22.67 -6.31 6.27
CA LYS A 163 21.27 -5.87 6.20
C LYS A 163 20.60 -5.86 7.57
N PRO A 164 19.55 -5.05 7.79
CA PRO A 164 18.76 -5.11 9.01
C PRO A 164 18.20 -6.52 9.25
N VAL A 165 18.21 -6.95 10.51
CA VAL A 165 17.67 -8.24 10.94
C VAL A 165 16.56 -8.01 11.97
N LEU A 166 15.42 -8.68 11.78
CA LEU A 166 14.27 -8.68 12.70
C LEU A 166 13.99 -10.10 13.21
N ALA A 167 14.36 -10.38 14.45
CA ALA A 167 14.05 -11.63 15.13
C ALA A 167 12.66 -11.59 15.80
N ALA A 168 11.86 -12.65 15.63
CA ALA A 168 10.58 -12.86 16.29
C ALA A 168 10.68 -14.11 17.19
N PRO A 169 11.07 -13.98 18.48
CA PRO A 169 11.38 -15.14 19.30
C PRO A 169 10.18 -16.04 19.58
N ALA A 170 10.42 -17.34 19.64
CA ALA A 170 9.41 -18.33 20.06
C ALA A 170 10.06 -19.48 20.82
N MET A 171 9.67 -19.65 22.09
CA MET A 171 10.15 -20.73 22.97
C MET A 171 9.33 -20.81 24.26
N ASN A 172 9.47 -21.91 25.00
CA ASN A 172 8.89 -22.08 26.33
C ASN A 172 9.32 -20.93 27.30
N PRO A 173 8.47 -20.46 28.24
CA PRO A 173 8.81 -19.36 29.14
C PRO A 173 10.06 -19.58 29.99
N ARG A 174 10.36 -20.82 30.37
CA ARG A 174 11.60 -21.18 31.10
C ARG A 174 12.82 -21.03 30.21
N MET A 175 12.71 -21.35 28.91
CA MET A 175 13.79 -21.13 27.94
C MET A 175 13.99 -19.64 27.68
N TRP A 176 12.93 -18.84 27.62
CA TRP A 176 13.03 -17.38 27.42
C TRP A 176 13.66 -16.67 28.63
N SER A 177 13.25 -17.04 29.86
CA SER A 177 13.79 -16.44 31.09
C SER A 177 15.21 -16.93 31.44
N HIS A 178 15.66 -18.04 30.86
CA HIS A 178 16.98 -18.64 31.14
C HIS A 178 18.13 -17.63 30.95
N PRO A 179 19.10 -17.54 31.89
CA PRO A 179 20.17 -16.54 31.83
C PRO A 179 21.00 -16.53 30.54
N ALA A 180 21.23 -17.71 29.93
CA ALA A 180 21.93 -17.79 28.64
C ALA A 180 21.12 -17.11 27.52
N THR A 181 19.82 -17.39 27.40
CA THR A 181 18.93 -16.77 26.42
C THR A 181 18.86 -15.26 26.63
N ARG A 182 18.66 -14.81 27.87
CA ARG A 182 18.62 -13.37 28.20
C ARG A 182 19.96 -12.67 27.99
N ARG A 183 21.10 -13.35 28.09
CA ARG A 183 22.42 -12.82 27.70
C ARG A 183 22.54 -12.70 26.18
N ASN A 184 22.19 -13.77 25.45
CA ASN A 184 22.31 -13.81 23.99
C ASN A 184 21.40 -12.77 23.32
N VAL A 185 20.17 -12.58 23.82
CA VAL A 185 19.27 -11.51 23.36
C VAL A 185 19.89 -10.13 23.58
N ARG A 186 20.40 -9.82 24.78
CA ARG A 186 21.06 -8.52 25.06
C ARG A 186 22.32 -8.28 24.21
N GLN A 187 23.06 -9.33 23.89
CA GLN A 187 24.21 -9.22 22.98
C GLN A 187 23.72 -8.84 21.59
N LEU A 188 22.76 -9.57 21.03
CA LEU A 188 22.18 -9.28 19.71
C LEU A 188 21.49 -7.91 19.65
N GLU A 189 20.82 -7.46 20.72
CA GLU A 189 20.27 -6.10 20.84
C GLU A 189 21.38 -5.03 20.77
N ALA A 190 22.55 -5.28 21.37
CA ALA A 190 23.73 -4.40 21.28
C ALA A 190 24.45 -4.49 19.92
N ASP A 191 24.41 -5.64 19.25
CA ASP A 191 24.91 -5.87 17.89
C ASP A 191 23.97 -5.27 16.81
N GLY A 192 22.86 -4.61 17.21
CA GLY A 192 21.93 -3.91 16.32
C GLY A 192 20.79 -4.78 15.76
N ILE A 193 20.65 -6.04 16.20
CA ILE A 193 19.57 -6.93 15.81
C ILE A 193 18.26 -6.48 16.46
N ALA A 194 17.23 -6.27 15.66
CA ALA A 194 15.92 -5.89 16.16
C ALA A 194 15.10 -7.11 16.61
N PHE A 195 14.28 -6.92 17.63
CA PHE A 195 13.38 -7.95 18.16
C PHE A 195 11.91 -7.52 18.10
N ILE A 196 11.01 -8.48 17.87
CA ILE A 196 9.56 -8.31 18.05
C ILE A 196 8.99 -9.44 18.91
N GLY A 197 8.42 -9.06 20.06
CA GLY A 197 8.04 -10.02 21.09
C GLY A 197 9.26 -10.63 21.79
N PRO A 198 9.15 -11.83 22.40
CA PRO A 198 7.95 -12.67 22.44
C PRO A 198 6.84 -12.04 23.29
N LYS A 199 5.62 -12.57 23.13
CA LYS A 199 4.41 -12.18 23.85
C LYS A 199 4.17 -13.09 25.06
N ALA A 200 3.35 -12.60 25.99
CA ALA A 200 2.73 -13.44 27.02
C ALA A 200 1.56 -14.25 26.43
N GLY A 201 1.34 -15.46 26.94
CA GLY A 201 0.17 -16.27 26.64
C GLY A 201 0.31 -17.72 27.13
N GLU A 202 -0.72 -18.53 26.90
CA GLU A 202 -0.65 -19.99 27.03
C GLU A 202 0.30 -20.59 25.98
N MET A 203 0.95 -21.69 26.35
CA MET A 203 1.91 -22.43 25.52
C MET A 203 1.25 -23.68 24.88
N ALA A 204 2.03 -24.47 24.14
CA ALA A 204 1.56 -25.75 23.61
C ALA A 204 1.53 -26.83 24.72
N GLU A 205 2.39 -26.69 25.73
CA GLU A 205 2.48 -27.51 26.91
C GLU A 205 1.32 -27.22 27.88
N ARG A 206 0.53 -28.26 28.20
CA ARG A 206 -0.67 -28.13 29.04
C ARG A 206 -0.32 -27.56 30.42
N GLY A 207 -0.88 -26.39 30.75
CA GLY A 207 -0.72 -25.76 32.05
C GLY A 207 0.47 -24.81 32.16
N GLU A 208 1.25 -24.60 31.09
CA GLU A 208 2.29 -23.57 31.07
C GLU A 208 1.81 -22.31 30.34
N ALA A 209 1.99 -21.15 31.00
CA ALA A 209 1.71 -19.84 30.46
C ALA A 209 2.80 -18.85 30.87
N GLY A 210 3.12 -17.89 30.00
CA GLY A 210 4.17 -16.90 30.28
C GLY A 210 4.67 -16.19 29.03
N ILE A 211 5.77 -15.44 29.17
CA ILE A 211 6.41 -14.72 28.06
C ILE A 211 7.28 -15.70 27.27
N GLY A 212 6.96 -15.90 25.99
CA GLY A 212 7.65 -16.87 25.12
C GLY A 212 6.94 -17.16 23.79
N ARG A 213 5.66 -16.82 23.67
CA ARG A 213 4.85 -16.99 22.45
C ARG A 213 5.34 -16.05 21.34
N MET A 214 5.47 -16.55 20.12
CA MET A 214 5.79 -15.74 18.94
C MET A 214 4.76 -14.61 18.75
N ALA A 215 5.23 -13.40 18.43
CA ALA A 215 4.36 -12.30 17.98
C ALA A 215 3.50 -12.73 16.78
N GLU A 216 2.34 -12.11 16.60
CA GLU A 216 1.43 -12.57 15.54
C GLU A 216 1.92 -12.12 14.15
N PRO A 217 1.70 -12.92 13.07
CA PRO A 217 2.24 -12.64 11.74
C PRO A 217 1.96 -11.23 11.21
N ILE A 218 0.81 -10.66 11.57
CA ILE A 218 0.42 -9.31 11.20
C ILE A 218 1.35 -8.25 11.84
N GLU A 219 1.72 -8.42 13.11
CA GLU A 219 2.61 -7.51 13.83
C GLU A 219 4.05 -7.58 13.28
N ILE A 220 4.50 -8.79 12.92
CA ILE A 220 5.83 -9.01 12.35
C ILE A 220 5.91 -8.38 10.96
N ALA A 221 4.86 -8.53 10.13
CA ALA A 221 4.78 -7.90 8.82
C ALA A 221 4.74 -6.36 8.92
N GLU A 222 4.07 -5.80 9.93
CA GLU A 222 4.08 -4.36 10.20
C GLU A 222 5.47 -3.86 10.64
N ALA A 223 6.13 -4.54 11.58
CA ALA A 223 7.48 -4.20 12.04
C ALA A 223 8.56 -4.38 10.95
N ALA A 224 8.30 -5.25 9.97
CA ALA A 224 9.10 -5.39 8.76
C ALA A 224 8.89 -4.21 7.80
N THR A 225 7.64 -3.84 7.48
CA THR A 225 7.34 -2.67 6.64
C THR A 225 7.90 -1.37 7.24
N GLN A 226 7.85 -1.19 8.57
CA GLN A 226 8.46 -0.04 9.25
C GLN A 226 9.97 0.04 8.97
N ARG A 227 10.69 -1.09 9.01
CA ARG A 227 12.15 -1.14 8.75
C ARG A 227 12.51 -0.93 7.28
N LEU A 228 11.74 -1.52 6.37
CA LEU A 228 11.93 -1.39 4.92
C LEU A 228 11.62 0.02 4.40
N THR A 229 10.71 0.76 5.06
CA THR A 229 10.25 2.08 4.59
C THR A 229 10.74 3.26 5.43
N GLY A 230 11.36 3.01 6.58
CA GLY A 230 11.76 4.04 7.55
C GLY A 230 10.58 4.75 8.24
N ARG A 231 9.34 4.28 8.06
CA ARG A 231 8.13 4.97 8.55
C ARG A 231 7.73 4.49 9.94
N PRO A 232 7.31 5.40 10.85
CA PRO A 232 6.75 5.03 12.15
C PRO A 232 5.43 4.25 12.00
N SER A 233 5.08 3.49 13.04
CA SER A 233 3.72 2.96 13.20
C SER A 233 2.74 4.07 13.63
N SER A 234 1.43 3.86 13.50
CA SER A 234 0.37 4.76 14.01
C SER A 234 0.23 4.81 15.54
N LYS A 235 1.34 4.60 16.25
CA LYS A 235 1.50 4.68 17.71
C LYS A 235 2.65 5.62 18.13
N THR A 236 3.30 6.27 17.16
CA THR A 236 4.46 7.15 17.37
C THR A 236 4.42 8.31 16.37
N GLY A 237 4.47 9.55 16.86
CA GLY A 237 4.29 10.77 16.07
C GLY A 237 3.35 11.76 16.79
N PRO A 238 3.27 13.03 16.37
CA PRO A 238 2.52 14.07 17.08
C PRO A 238 0.99 13.87 17.03
N LEU A 239 0.48 12.97 16.18
CA LEU A 239 -0.92 12.54 16.13
C LEU A 239 -1.11 11.07 16.52
N ALA A 240 -0.14 10.44 17.21
CA ALA A 240 -0.25 9.06 17.67
C ALA A 240 -1.55 8.81 18.46
N GLY A 241 -2.31 7.77 18.06
CA GLY A 241 -3.59 7.42 18.67
C GLY A 241 -4.79 8.31 18.30
N ARG A 242 -4.59 9.44 17.62
CA ARG A 242 -5.66 10.33 17.15
C ARG A 242 -6.24 9.86 15.82
N HIS A 243 -7.50 10.22 15.56
CA HIS A 243 -8.20 9.96 14.31
C HIS A 243 -8.34 11.23 13.46
N VAL A 244 -7.78 11.19 12.25
CA VAL A 244 -7.95 12.23 11.23
C VAL A 244 -8.87 11.73 10.13
N LEU A 245 -9.97 12.45 9.90
CA LEU A 245 -10.86 12.24 8.77
C LEU A 245 -10.50 13.23 7.65
N VAL A 246 -10.31 12.77 6.42
CA VAL A 246 -9.95 13.61 5.27
C VAL A 246 -10.92 13.35 4.12
N THR A 247 -11.39 14.40 3.44
CA THR A 247 -12.09 14.25 2.15
C THR A 247 -11.19 14.67 0.99
N SER A 248 -11.31 13.99 -0.15
CA SER A 248 -10.51 14.29 -1.34
C SER A 248 -11.20 13.95 -2.67
N GLY A 249 -10.63 14.43 -3.77
CA GLY A 249 -11.15 14.27 -5.13
C GLY A 249 -12.28 15.26 -5.48
N PRO A 250 -12.84 15.16 -6.68
CA PRO A 250 -14.12 15.76 -7.04
C PRO A 250 -15.30 14.88 -6.60
N THR A 251 -16.54 15.38 -6.68
CA THR A 251 -17.72 14.50 -6.79
C THR A 251 -18.27 14.50 -8.22
N HIS A 252 -18.89 13.40 -8.62
CA HIS A 252 -19.47 13.17 -9.95
C HIS A 252 -20.98 13.02 -9.79
N GLU A 253 -21.72 14.11 -9.96
CA GLU A 253 -23.18 14.13 -9.77
C GLU A 253 -23.88 13.66 -11.07
N PRO A 254 -24.56 12.51 -11.08
CA PRO A 254 -25.06 11.90 -12.31
C PRO A 254 -26.19 12.72 -12.96
N ILE A 255 -26.08 12.90 -14.27
CA ILE A 255 -27.11 13.46 -15.15
C ILE A 255 -27.89 12.30 -15.80
N ASP A 256 -27.14 11.33 -16.34
CA ASP A 256 -27.61 10.03 -16.84
C ASP A 256 -26.44 9.01 -16.73
N PRO A 257 -26.58 7.72 -17.09
CA PRO A 257 -25.52 6.72 -16.89
C PRO A 257 -24.24 6.91 -17.73
N VAL A 258 -24.15 8.01 -18.50
CA VAL A 258 -23.00 8.35 -19.36
C VAL A 258 -22.47 9.77 -19.07
N ARG A 259 -23.19 10.58 -18.29
CA ARG A 259 -22.86 12.01 -18.06
C ARG A 259 -23.04 12.40 -16.60
N TYR A 260 -22.15 13.25 -16.11
CA TYR A 260 -22.18 13.79 -14.75
C TYR A 260 -21.71 15.26 -14.72
N ILE A 261 -22.01 15.96 -13.63
CA ILE A 261 -21.43 17.26 -13.27
C ILE A 261 -20.27 17.00 -12.31
N ALA A 262 -19.11 17.64 -12.51
CA ALA A 262 -17.94 17.47 -11.63
C ALA A 262 -17.02 18.70 -11.66
N ASN A 263 -16.34 18.94 -10.54
CA ASN A 263 -15.29 19.94 -10.40
C ASN A 263 -13.93 19.41 -10.88
N ARG A 264 -13.02 20.30 -11.32
CA ARG A 264 -11.70 19.94 -11.88
C ARG A 264 -10.63 19.61 -10.81
N SER A 265 -10.98 18.87 -9.76
CA SER A 265 -10.03 18.45 -8.73
C SER A 265 -9.26 17.20 -9.15
N SER A 266 -7.93 17.23 -8.97
CA SER A 266 -7.07 16.05 -9.13
C SER A 266 -6.93 15.23 -7.85
N GLY A 267 -7.52 15.65 -6.73
CA GLY A 267 -7.38 15.01 -5.42
C GLY A 267 -6.01 15.16 -4.73
N LYS A 268 -4.94 15.56 -5.46
CA LYS A 268 -3.54 15.59 -4.97
C LYS A 268 -3.41 16.14 -3.55
N GLN A 269 -4.00 17.30 -3.27
CA GLN A 269 -3.88 17.97 -1.97
C GLN A 269 -4.46 17.14 -0.81
N GLY A 270 -5.65 16.56 -0.96
CA GLY A 270 -6.28 15.75 0.09
C GLY A 270 -5.63 14.38 0.27
N HIS A 271 -5.08 13.79 -0.81
CA HIS A 271 -4.29 12.56 -0.70
C HIS A 271 -2.95 12.80 0.01
N ALA A 272 -2.28 13.92 -0.29
CA ALA A 272 -1.08 14.34 0.44
C ALA A 272 -1.35 14.59 1.93
N ILE A 273 -2.46 15.27 2.26
CA ILE A 273 -2.88 15.49 3.66
C ILE A 273 -3.14 14.17 4.40
N ALA A 274 -3.81 13.20 3.77
CA ALA A 274 -4.01 11.89 4.37
C ALA A 274 -2.69 11.12 4.57
N ALA A 275 -1.76 11.22 3.62
CA ALA A 275 -0.42 10.63 3.74
C ALA A 275 0.42 11.28 4.85
N ALA A 276 0.36 12.62 4.98
CA ALA A 276 1.03 13.37 6.04
C ALA A 276 0.43 13.02 7.43
N ALA A 277 -0.89 12.97 7.55
CA ALA A 277 -1.57 12.57 8.80
C ALA A 277 -1.16 11.15 9.26
N ALA A 278 -1.12 10.18 8.34
CA ALA A 278 -0.68 8.82 8.65
C ALA A 278 0.82 8.78 9.04
N SER A 279 1.65 9.57 8.37
CA SER A 279 3.09 9.69 8.68
C SER A 279 3.35 10.38 10.03
N ALA A 280 2.44 11.27 10.46
CA ALA A 280 2.41 11.87 11.79
C ALA A 280 1.86 10.93 12.90
N GLY A 281 1.58 9.67 12.56
CA GLY A 281 1.16 8.64 13.50
C GLY A 281 -0.36 8.50 13.71
N ALA A 282 -1.18 9.26 12.98
CA ALA A 282 -2.64 9.16 13.11
C ALA A 282 -3.21 7.85 12.57
N ARG A 283 -4.36 7.44 13.13
CA ARG A 283 -5.34 6.65 12.37
C ARG A 283 -6.00 7.59 11.36
N VAL A 284 -6.05 7.22 10.09
CA VAL A 284 -6.62 8.10 9.04
C VAL A 284 -7.74 7.40 8.28
N THR A 285 -8.86 8.09 8.11
CA THR A 285 -9.92 7.71 7.17
C THR A 285 -9.95 8.73 6.03
N LEU A 286 -9.77 8.28 4.79
CA LEU A 286 -9.82 9.12 3.58
C LEU A 286 -11.06 8.78 2.75
N VAL A 287 -12.02 9.70 2.73
CA VAL A 287 -13.20 9.64 1.85
C VAL A 287 -12.83 10.27 0.52
N SER A 288 -12.59 9.44 -0.50
CA SER A 288 -12.10 9.86 -1.81
C SER A 288 -13.18 9.72 -2.86
N GLY A 289 -13.51 10.83 -3.52
CA GLY A 289 -14.20 10.82 -4.80
C GLY A 289 -13.32 10.30 -5.95
N PRO A 290 -13.82 10.31 -7.19
CA PRO A 290 -13.16 9.66 -8.33
C PRO A 290 -11.84 10.33 -8.72
N VAL A 291 -10.72 9.61 -8.54
CA VAL A 291 -9.37 10.04 -8.91
C VAL A 291 -8.54 8.86 -9.43
N THR A 292 -7.45 9.15 -10.14
CA THR A 292 -6.47 8.16 -10.64
C THR A 292 -5.21 8.07 -9.77
N LEU A 293 -5.22 8.67 -8.58
CA LEU A 293 -4.09 8.62 -7.63
C LEU A 293 -4.00 7.25 -6.94
N PRO A 294 -2.78 6.79 -6.60
CA PRO A 294 -2.62 5.62 -5.73
C PRO A 294 -3.12 5.94 -4.31
N ASP A 295 -3.64 4.92 -3.63
CA ASP A 295 -4.11 5.04 -2.26
C ASP A 295 -2.93 5.23 -1.28
N PRO A 296 -2.95 6.24 -0.39
CA PRO A 296 -1.87 6.46 0.57
C PRO A 296 -1.68 5.27 1.54
N PRO A 297 -0.45 4.79 1.76
CA PRO A 297 -0.20 3.66 2.65
C PRO A 297 -0.50 4.04 4.11
N GLY A 298 -1.13 3.11 4.85
CA GLY A 298 -1.53 3.31 6.24
C GLY A 298 -2.88 4.02 6.44
N VAL A 299 -3.58 4.36 5.36
CA VAL A 299 -4.88 5.05 5.40
C VAL A 299 -6.04 4.09 5.10
N THR A 300 -7.14 4.21 5.84
CA THR A 300 -8.41 3.53 5.51
C THR A 300 -9.14 4.33 4.43
N ILE A 301 -9.30 3.75 3.24
CA ILE A 301 -9.90 4.43 2.08
C ILE A 301 -11.38 4.09 1.97
N VAL A 302 -12.22 5.11 1.76
CA VAL A 302 -13.63 4.95 1.34
C VAL A 302 -13.80 5.63 -0.01
N LYS A 303 -14.01 4.85 -1.07
CA LYS A 303 -14.26 5.38 -2.42
C LYS A 303 -15.75 5.74 -2.58
N ILE A 304 -16.04 6.92 -3.11
CA ILE A 304 -17.40 7.42 -3.40
C ILE A 304 -17.48 7.98 -4.83
N GLN A 305 -18.70 8.27 -5.30
CA GLN A 305 -18.95 9.06 -6.51
C GLN A 305 -19.65 10.39 -6.20
N THR A 306 -20.74 10.39 -5.43
CA THR A 306 -21.59 11.58 -5.24
C THR A 306 -21.34 12.33 -3.91
N ALA A 307 -21.77 13.60 -3.86
CA ALA A 307 -21.76 14.40 -2.62
C ALA A 307 -22.55 13.74 -1.47
N THR A 308 -23.66 13.08 -1.78
CA THR A 308 -24.50 12.37 -0.79
C THR A 308 -23.79 11.14 -0.23
N GLU A 309 -23.08 10.38 -1.08
CA GLU A 309 -22.22 9.27 -0.62
C GLU A 309 -21.05 9.77 0.22
N MET A 310 -20.42 10.89 -0.17
CA MET A 310 -19.34 11.51 0.61
C MET A 310 -19.84 11.91 2.00
N LEU A 311 -21.03 12.53 2.11
CA LEU A 311 -21.62 12.86 3.40
C LEU A 311 -21.86 11.60 4.24
N SER A 312 -22.47 10.56 3.67
CA SER A 312 -22.74 9.29 4.37
C SER A 312 -21.46 8.62 4.88
N ALA A 313 -20.40 8.59 4.06
CA ALA A 313 -19.10 8.05 4.42
C ALA A 313 -18.38 8.88 5.50
N VAL A 314 -18.48 10.22 5.43
CA VAL A 314 -17.96 11.14 6.46
C VAL A 314 -18.70 10.94 7.78
N GLU A 315 -20.02 10.79 7.77
CA GLU A 315 -20.82 10.56 8.98
C GLU A 315 -20.53 9.19 9.62
N ALA A 316 -20.37 8.15 8.80
CA ALA A 316 -20.02 6.80 9.26
C ALA A 316 -18.59 6.69 9.84
N ALA A 317 -17.70 7.63 9.49
CA ALA A 317 -16.34 7.69 10.00
C ALA A 317 -16.22 8.38 11.38
N LEU A 318 -17.24 9.10 11.85
CA LEU A 318 -17.20 9.79 13.14
C LEU A 318 -17.33 8.80 14.33
N PRO A 319 -16.68 9.08 15.48
CA PRO A 319 -15.95 10.30 15.83
C PRO A 319 -14.52 10.38 15.25
N ALA A 320 -14.05 11.62 15.07
CA ALA A 320 -12.69 11.96 14.68
C ALA A 320 -12.21 13.15 15.52
N ASP A 321 -10.91 13.22 15.82
CA ASP A 321 -10.31 14.36 16.52
C ASP A 321 -10.18 15.56 15.57
N ILE A 322 -9.75 15.30 14.33
CA ILE A 322 -9.57 16.30 13.29
C ILE A 322 -10.36 15.86 12.04
N ALA A 323 -11.08 16.79 11.39
CA ALA A 323 -11.70 16.56 10.09
C ALA A 323 -11.29 17.64 9.07
N ILE A 324 -10.79 17.20 7.91
CA ILE A 324 -10.18 18.06 6.88
C ILE A 324 -10.93 17.90 5.55
N PHE A 325 -11.68 18.93 5.17
CA PHE A 325 -12.56 18.91 4.01
C PHE A 325 -11.86 19.51 2.78
N ALA A 326 -11.03 18.69 2.13
CA ALA A 326 -10.22 19.05 0.95
C ALA A 326 -10.78 18.50 -0.39
N ALA A 327 -11.96 17.89 -0.39
CA ALA A 327 -12.68 17.52 -1.61
C ALA A 327 -13.33 18.73 -2.30
N ALA A 328 -13.35 18.71 -3.64
CA ALA A 328 -14.10 19.66 -4.46
C ALA A 328 -15.49 19.10 -4.76
N VAL A 329 -16.32 19.02 -3.72
CA VAL A 329 -17.74 18.65 -3.81
C VAL A 329 -18.46 19.60 -4.78
N ALA A 330 -19.32 19.08 -5.66
CA ALA A 330 -20.13 19.92 -6.54
C ALA A 330 -21.33 20.49 -5.78
N ASP A 331 -21.54 21.80 -5.84
CA ASP A 331 -22.60 22.52 -5.10
C ASP A 331 -24.03 22.18 -5.58
N TRP A 332 -24.16 21.66 -6.82
CA TRP A 332 -25.45 21.27 -7.40
C TRP A 332 -25.39 19.87 -8.03
N ARG A 333 -26.51 19.14 -7.90
CA ARG A 333 -26.81 17.88 -8.62
C ARG A 333 -28.08 18.04 -9.48
N VAL A 334 -28.33 17.10 -10.38
CA VAL A 334 -29.62 17.04 -11.10
C VAL A 334 -30.71 16.55 -10.16
N ALA A 335 -31.85 17.23 -10.12
CA ALA A 335 -32.96 16.94 -9.20
C ALA A 335 -33.61 15.56 -9.43
N ALA A 336 -33.60 15.08 -10.68
CA ALA A 336 -33.99 13.73 -11.06
C ALA A 336 -33.01 13.19 -12.12
N ALA A 337 -31.97 12.47 -11.68
CA ALA A 337 -31.02 11.82 -12.59
C ALA A 337 -31.75 10.79 -13.47
N ALA A 338 -31.53 10.83 -14.79
CA ALA A 338 -32.26 9.97 -15.71
C ALA A 338 -31.70 8.54 -15.65
N GLY A 339 -32.53 7.54 -15.31
CA GLY A 339 -32.13 6.12 -15.29
C GLY A 339 -31.78 5.52 -16.67
N GLN A 340 -31.91 6.29 -17.75
CA GLN A 340 -31.50 5.90 -19.10
C GLN A 340 -30.78 7.07 -19.79
N LYS A 341 -29.80 6.75 -20.63
CA LYS A 341 -29.06 7.74 -21.44
C LYS A 341 -30.00 8.63 -22.26
N MET A 342 -29.94 9.94 -22.07
CA MET A 342 -30.76 10.88 -22.83
C MET A 342 -30.42 10.82 -24.33
N LYS A 343 -31.43 10.50 -25.13
CA LYS A 343 -31.37 10.39 -26.60
C LYS A 343 -31.52 11.76 -27.25
N LYS A 344 -30.74 12.04 -28.31
CA LYS A 344 -30.89 13.26 -29.11
C LYS A 344 -31.99 13.06 -30.15
N THR A 345 -33.20 13.55 -29.86
CA THR A 345 -34.29 13.61 -30.85
C THR A 345 -34.00 14.71 -31.88
N LYS A 346 -34.19 14.40 -33.17
CA LYS A 346 -33.85 15.30 -34.28
C LYS A 346 -34.92 16.40 -34.40
N GLY A 347 -34.50 17.66 -34.24
CA GLY A 347 -35.40 18.82 -34.25
C GLY A 347 -35.89 19.28 -32.87
N SER A 348 -35.54 18.58 -31.79
CA SER A 348 -35.85 19.01 -30.41
C SER A 348 -34.83 20.03 -29.90
N ALA A 349 -35.28 20.92 -28.99
CA ALA A 349 -34.40 21.80 -28.22
C ALA A 349 -33.43 21.00 -27.32
N ALA A 350 -32.40 21.67 -26.81
CA ALA A 350 -31.52 21.08 -25.81
C ALA A 350 -32.30 20.76 -24.51
N PRO A 351 -32.04 19.62 -23.85
CA PRO A 351 -32.76 19.25 -22.63
C PRO A 351 -32.35 20.15 -21.46
N THR A 352 -33.34 20.79 -20.84
CA THR A 352 -33.15 21.56 -19.59
C THR A 352 -32.85 20.60 -18.43
N LEU A 353 -31.76 20.85 -17.70
CA LEU A 353 -31.47 20.13 -16.46
C LEU A 353 -31.99 20.94 -15.27
N ALA A 354 -32.97 20.38 -14.55
CA ALA A 354 -33.38 20.92 -13.26
C ALA A 354 -32.30 20.58 -12.22
N LEU A 355 -31.68 21.61 -11.64
CA LEU A 355 -30.65 21.47 -10.61
C LEU A 355 -31.25 21.63 -9.20
N THR A 356 -30.60 21.02 -8.22
CA THR A 356 -30.89 21.16 -6.79
C THR A 356 -29.58 21.15 -6.00
N GLU A 357 -29.54 21.86 -4.88
CA GLU A 357 -28.33 22.03 -4.07
C GLU A 357 -27.89 20.72 -3.39
N ASN A 358 -26.58 20.54 -3.29
CA ASN A 358 -25.96 19.43 -2.59
C ASN A 358 -25.74 19.72 -1.09
N PRO A 359 -25.65 18.68 -0.26
CA PRO A 359 -25.48 18.86 1.17
C PRO A 359 -24.13 19.52 1.49
N ASP A 360 -24.15 20.58 2.28
CA ASP A 360 -22.98 21.32 2.74
C ASP A 360 -22.22 20.52 3.81
N ILE A 361 -21.40 19.54 3.37
CA ILE A 361 -20.75 18.55 4.24
C ILE A 361 -19.95 19.22 5.37
N LEU A 362 -19.16 20.25 5.05
CA LEU A 362 -18.34 20.98 6.03
C LEU A 362 -19.21 21.56 7.16
N LYS A 363 -20.26 22.31 6.80
CA LYS A 363 -21.19 22.92 7.76
C LYS A 363 -22.02 21.88 8.51
N GLY A 364 -22.44 20.82 7.81
CA GLY A 364 -23.21 19.71 8.36
C GLY A 364 -22.45 18.85 9.38
N ILE A 365 -21.10 18.86 9.34
CA ILE A 365 -20.24 18.28 10.36
C ILE A 365 -19.84 19.29 11.44
N ALA A 366 -19.54 20.54 11.08
CA ALA A 366 -19.27 21.61 12.04
C ALA A 366 -20.41 21.83 13.05
N ALA A 367 -21.66 21.59 12.63
CA ALA A 367 -22.86 21.71 13.45
C ALA A 367 -23.23 20.43 14.26
N ARG A 368 -22.39 19.38 14.31
CA ARG A 368 -22.73 18.07 14.94
C ARG A 368 -22.81 18.06 16.47
N GLY A 369 -22.70 19.21 17.14
CA GLY A 369 -22.78 19.32 18.60
C GLY A 369 -21.76 18.37 19.28
N PRO A 370 -22.17 17.51 20.23
CA PRO A 370 -21.27 16.54 20.88
C PRO A 370 -20.56 15.52 19.97
N ARG A 371 -20.91 15.43 18.67
CA ARG A 371 -20.21 14.60 17.68
C ARG A 371 -19.42 15.42 16.65
N ARG A 372 -19.24 16.73 16.88
CA ARG A 372 -18.31 17.56 16.11
C ARG A 372 -16.87 17.13 16.43
N PRO A 373 -15.98 17.02 15.43
CA PRO A 373 -14.54 16.93 15.66
C PRO A 373 -14.01 18.12 16.48
N ALA A 374 -12.93 17.89 17.23
CA ALA A 374 -12.28 18.94 18.00
C ALA A 374 -11.74 20.04 17.07
N LEU A 375 -11.15 19.66 15.94
CA LEU A 375 -10.69 20.57 14.89
C LEU A 375 -11.37 20.28 13.54
N VAL A 376 -12.04 21.28 12.98
CA VAL A 376 -12.75 21.23 11.69
C VAL A 376 -12.10 22.21 10.72
N ILE A 377 -11.42 21.67 9.71
CA ILE A 377 -10.64 22.41 8.70
C ILE A 377 -11.35 22.32 7.34
N GLY A 378 -11.71 23.46 6.74
CA GLY A 378 -12.22 23.53 5.37
C GLY A 378 -11.21 24.06 4.37
N PHE A 379 -11.44 23.85 3.07
CA PHE A 379 -10.65 24.47 2.00
C PHE A 379 -11.43 25.56 1.24
N ALA A 380 -10.72 26.58 0.74
CA ALA A 380 -11.23 27.62 -0.15
C ALA A 380 -10.34 27.77 -1.38
N ALA A 381 -10.95 27.72 -2.57
CA ALA A 381 -10.28 27.87 -3.84
C ALA A 381 -10.86 29.13 -4.49
N GLU A 382 -10.12 30.24 -4.38
CA GLU A 382 -10.60 31.59 -4.75
C GLU A 382 -9.71 32.18 -5.85
N THR A 383 -10.26 33.02 -6.71
CA THR A 383 -9.51 33.71 -7.80
C THR A 383 -9.26 35.19 -7.53
N GLU A 384 -9.91 35.76 -6.52
CA GLU A 384 -9.81 37.14 -6.08
C GLU A 384 -10.13 37.22 -4.58
N ALA A 385 -9.72 38.30 -3.91
CA ALA A 385 -10.05 38.59 -2.49
C ALA A 385 -9.83 37.43 -1.50
N VAL A 386 -8.90 36.51 -1.80
CA VAL A 386 -8.76 35.15 -1.24
C VAL A 386 -8.93 35.10 0.29
N VAL A 387 -8.22 35.98 1.02
CA VAL A 387 -8.25 36.04 2.49
C VAL A 387 -9.62 36.47 3.03
N ALA A 388 -10.26 37.47 2.43
CA ALA A 388 -11.55 37.99 2.88
C ALA A 388 -12.69 36.97 2.61
N HIS A 389 -12.66 36.31 1.45
CA HIS A 389 -13.58 35.22 1.14
C HIS A 389 -13.39 34.03 2.10
N ALA A 390 -12.15 33.66 2.41
CA ALA A 390 -11.83 32.61 3.37
C ALA A 390 -12.27 32.94 4.81
N GLN A 391 -12.05 34.18 5.28
CA GLN A 391 -12.53 34.66 6.57
C GLN A 391 -14.05 34.56 6.69
N LYS A 392 -14.79 35.00 5.66
CA LYS A 392 -16.24 34.86 5.60
C LYS A 392 -16.66 33.39 5.58
N LYS A 393 -16.05 32.56 4.73
CA LYS A 393 -16.35 31.12 4.60
C LYS A 393 -16.16 30.37 5.92
N ARG A 394 -15.13 30.74 6.72
CA ARG A 394 -14.87 30.18 8.05
C ARG A 394 -16.07 30.38 8.97
N GLN A 395 -16.60 31.59 9.02
CA GLN A 395 -17.78 31.96 9.79
C GLN A 395 -19.06 31.30 9.25
N ASP A 396 -19.34 31.44 7.95
CA ASP A 396 -20.55 30.92 7.29
C ASP A 396 -20.70 29.39 7.41
N LYS A 397 -19.59 28.66 7.56
CA LYS A 397 -19.51 27.20 7.65
C LYS A 397 -19.24 26.69 9.08
N SER A 398 -19.07 27.56 10.07
CA SER A 398 -18.68 27.24 11.46
C SER A 398 -17.39 26.39 11.58
N ALA A 399 -16.48 26.52 10.61
CA ALA A 399 -15.19 25.83 10.61
C ALA A 399 -14.21 26.54 11.55
N ASP A 400 -13.31 25.80 12.18
CA ASP A 400 -12.27 26.41 13.02
C ASP A 400 -11.27 27.13 12.13
N TRP A 401 -10.79 26.43 11.09
CA TRP A 401 -9.80 26.92 10.12
C TRP A 401 -10.32 26.82 8.69
N ILE A 402 -9.91 27.76 7.83
CA ILE A 402 -9.99 27.63 6.37
C ILE A 402 -8.58 27.71 5.77
N VAL A 403 -8.23 26.70 4.97
CA VAL A 403 -7.04 26.67 4.14
C VAL A 403 -7.41 27.25 2.78
N ALA A 404 -6.99 28.49 2.53
CA ALA A 404 -7.35 29.22 1.32
C ALA A 404 -6.20 29.22 0.33
N ASN A 405 -6.48 28.95 -0.95
CA ASN A 405 -5.47 28.94 -2.01
C ASN A 405 -5.95 29.69 -3.26
N ASP A 406 -5.04 30.47 -3.84
CA ASP A 406 -5.26 31.16 -5.12
C ASP A 406 -5.30 30.14 -6.26
N VAL A 407 -6.40 30.10 -7.00
CA VAL A 407 -6.62 29.21 -8.15
C VAL A 407 -6.78 29.95 -9.48
N SER A 408 -6.35 31.20 -9.55
CA SER A 408 -6.31 31.95 -10.80
C SER A 408 -5.45 31.23 -11.85
N PRO A 409 -5.70 31.40 -13.17
CA PRO A 409 -4.96 30.68 -14.20
C PRO A 409 -3.44 30.91 -14.20
N ALA A 410 -2.96 31.97 -13.53
CA ALA A 410 -1.55 32.31 -13.41
C ALA A 410 -0.80 31.47 -12.34
N THR A 411 -1.48 30.91 -11.35
CA THR A 411 -0.83 30.16 -10.24
C THR A 411 -0.63 28.68 -10.53
N GLY A 412 -1.37 28.11 -11.50
CA GLY A 412 -1.28 26.68 -11.84
C GLY A 412 -1.83 25.72 -10.78
N THR A 413 -2.45 26.24 -9.70
CA THR A 413 -2.83 25.48 -8.50
C THR A 413 -3.85 24.36 -8.79
N PHE A 414 -4.77 24.51 -9.75
CA PHE A 414 -5.65 23.39 -10.15
C PHE A 414 -4.87 22.37 -10.99
N GLY A 415 -4.78 21.13 -10.50
CA GLY A 415 -4.11 20.02 -11.17
C GLY A 415 -2.57 19.96 -10.98
N GLY A 416 -1.90 21.11 -10.91
CA GLY A 416 -0.46 21.24 -10.69
C GLY A 416 0.03 20.73 -9.31
N ASP A 417 1.34 20.83 -9.08
CA ASP A 417 2.04 20.26 -7.91
C ASP A 417 2.47 21.30 -6.86
N TRP A 418 2.41 22.58 -7.22
CA TRP A 418 2.67 23.72 -6.35
C TRP A 418 1.36 24.36 -5.87
N ASN A 419 1.45 25.10 -4.76
CA ASN A 419 0.32 25.77 -4.12
C ASN A 419 0.83 26.95 -3.27
N THR A 420 0.08 28.06 -3.25
CA THR A 420 0.30 29.22 -2.37
C THR A 420 -0.92 29.35 -1.47
N VAL A 421 -0.70 29.38 -0.16
CA VAL A 421 -1.75 29.06 0.82
C VAL A 421 -1.80 30.08 1.95
N HIS A 422 -3.00 30.48 2.33
CA HIS A 422 -3.28 31.28 3.52
C HIS A 422 -4.12 30.43 4.49
N LEU A 423 -3.55 30.09 5.64
CA LEU A 423 -4.27 29.47 6.75
C LEU A 423 -5.00 30.56 7.55
N VAL A 424 -6.33 30.52 7.54
CA VAL A 424 -7.20 31.50 8.21
C VAL A 424 -7.82 30.85 9.44
N THR A 425 -7.54 31.38 10.62
CA THR A 425 -7.97 30.84 11.92
C THR A 425 -8.83 31.85 12.69
N ALA A 426 -9.05 31.67 13.99
CA ALA A 426 -9.71 32.69 14.82
C ALA A 426 -8.76 33.80 15.28
N GLU A 427 -7.47 33.47 15.38
CA GLU A 427 -6.38 34.30 15.89
C GLU A 427 -5.79 35.20 14.81
N GLY A 428 -5.82 34.77 13.53
CA GLY A 428 -5.31 35.57 12.43
C GLY A 428 -5.27 34.86 11.07
N VAL A 429 -4.29 35.25 10.26
CA VAL A 429 -4.05 34.71 8.91
C VAL A 429 -2.55 34.47 8.73
N THR A 430 -2.15 33.22 8.61
CA THR A 430 -0.76 32.82 8.33
C THR A 430 -0.62 32.55 6.83
N SER A 431 0.27 33.27 6.16
CA SER A 431 0.52 33.07 4.72
C SER A 431 1.77 32.24 4.51
N TRP A 432 1.65 31.13 3.79
CA TRP A 432 2.77 30.27 3.42
C TRP A 432 3.29 30.61 2.02
N PRO A 433 4.61 30.52 1.77
CA PRO A 433 5.19 30.76 0.45
C PRO A 433 4.74 29.71 -0.57
N PRO A 434 4.95 29.95 -1.88
CA PRO A 434 4.70 28.94 -2.92
C PRO A 434 5.53 27.68 -2.65
N GLN A 435 4.87 26.55 -2.40
CA GLN A 435 5.50 25.29 -2.01
C GLN A 435 4.75 24.08 -2.58
N SER A 436 5.32 22.88 -2.44
CA SER A 436 4.67 21.66 -2.97
C SER A 436 3.41 21.30 -2.17
N LYS A 437 2.49 20.56 -2.80
CA LYS A 437 1.27 20.10 -2.12
C LYS A 437 1.54 19.13 -0.96
N ASP A 438 2.65 18.40 -1.02
CA ASP A 438 3.12 17.55 0.07
C ASP A 438 3.67 18.39 1.25
N GLU A 439 4.33 19.52 0.98
CA GLU A 439 4.81 20.44 2.02
C GLU A 439 3.66 21.23 2.66
N VAL A 440 2.68 21.69 1.87
CA VAL A 440 1.40 22.21 2.40
C VAL A 440 0.71 21.19 3.29
N ALA A 441 0.74 19.91 2.90
CA ALA A 441 0.15 18.83 3.69
C ALA A 441 0.91 18.56 5.00
N ARG A 442 2.25 18.57 4.96
CA ARG A 442 3.11 18.41 6.14
C ARG A 442 2.87 19.52 7.16
N LEU A 443 2.97 20.78 6.73
CA LEU A 443 2.79 21.95 7.58
C LEU A 443 1.38 22.02 8.18
N LEU A 444 0.33 21.77 7.38
CA LEU A 444 -1.05 21.74 7.87
C LEU A 444 -1.27 20.70 8.97
N ILE A 445 -0.61 19.54 8.87
CA ILE A 445 -0.71 18.46 9.86
C ILE A 445 0.12 18.77 11.11
N GLU A 446 1.26 19.45 10.98
CA GLU A 446 2.08 19.90 12.12
C GLU A 446 1.37 21.01 12.93
N GLU A 447 0.80 22.01 12.26
CA GLU A 447 -0.05 23.03 12.89
C GLU A 447 -1.25 22.39 13.59
N ALA A 448 -1.98 21.50 12.90
CA ALA A 448 -3.16 20.83 13.46
C ALA A 448 -2.82 19.97 14.69
N ALA A 449 -1.64 19.33 14.70
CA ALA A 449 -1.16 18.56 15.85
C ALA A 449 -0.74 19.48 17.02
N GLY A 450 -0.05 20.59 16.74
CA GLY A 450 0.32 21.59 17.74
C GLY A 450 -0.91 22.22 18.40
N TRP A 451 -1.91 22.61 17.59
CA TRP A 451 -3.20 23.10 18.09
C TRP A 451 -3.91 22.05 18.95
N LEU A 452 -4.00 20.80 18.49
CA LEU A 452 -4.68 19.74 19.23
C LEU A 452 -3.97 19.41 20.55
N ALA A 453 -2.64 19.53 20.61
CA ALA A 453 -1.86 19.37 21.84
C ALA A 453 -2.07 20.53 22.83
N ALA A 454 -2.20 21.77 22.34
CA ALA A 454 -2.49 22.94 23.17
C ALA A 454 -3.92 22.92 23.76
N HIS A 455 -4.89 22.39 23.01
CA HIS A 455 -6.31 22.32 23.42
C HIS A 455 -6.69 20.97 24.06
N GLN A 456 -5.72 20.30 24.69
CA GLN A 456 -5.87 18.96 25.28
C GLN A 456 -5.95 18.94 26.81
N THR A 457 -5.99 20.11 27.47
CA THR A 457 -6.27 20.25 28.91
C THR A 457 -7.75 20.06 29.22
N ASP A 458 -8.02 19.31 30.30
CA ASP A 458 -9.29 19.14 31.02
C ASP A 458 -10.44 18.40 30.31
N VAL A 459 -10.30 17.06 30.24
CA VAL A 459 -11.41 16.07 30.38
C VAL A 459 -10.93 14.93 31.27
#